data_AF-A0AAV8V7W2-F1
#
_entry.id   AF-A0AAV8V7W2-F1
#
_cell.length_a   1.000
_cell.length_b   1.000
_cell.length_c   1.000
_cell.angle_alpha   90.00
_cell.angle_beta   90.00
_cell.angle_gamma   90.00
#
_symmetry.space_group_name_H-M   'P 1'
#
loop_
_entity.id
_entity.type
_entity.pdbx_description
1 polymer ?
#
loop_
_entity_poly.entity_id
_entity_poly.type
_entity_poly.pdbx_seq_one_letter_code
_entity_poly.pdbx_strand_id
1 'polypeptide(L)'
;MANVTVIHTGNLASLRTYNIGDDWEIFAERLEQYLKANKVEEERKVSVLITSISEEAYKTLKNLCDPVKPYEKSYADIVKLLDNQFKTKISIFRRRVTFDLLRQGAESINEWFVKVKKVAADCEFGTSLTERVKDKFVVGLKPGRVLDRLCEEKPSRELQELLDMAVAKEAAIKESREVEVNKLNSFRGVKKTNPGTSSSKKDVKVREDGQNKTHQEKQVRCYHCSKGNHDFKTCKFKKYTCSKCQKRGHIAAACNKY
;
A
#
# COMPACT_ATOMS: atom_id res chain seq x y z
N MET A 1 35.14 -30.07 49.07
CA MET A 1 33.74 -30.02 48.59
C MET A 1 33.80 -29.97 47.08
N ALA A 2 33.46 -31.06 46.38
CA ALA A 2 33.47 -31.08 44.92
C ALA A 2 32.19 -30.39 44.43
N ASN A 3 32.35 -29.26 43.74
CA ASN A 3 31.26 -28.60 43.02
C ASN A 3 30.89 -29.47 41.83
N VAL A 4 29.87 -30.30 42.01
CA VAL A 4 29.21 -31.01 40.91
C VAL A 4 28.42 -29.96 40.13
N THR A 5 29.00 -29.46 39.04
CA THR A 5 28.26 -28.67 38.06
C THR A 5 27.30 -29.62 37.34
N VAL A 6 26.04 -29.60 37.73
CA VAL A 6 24.97 -30.29 37.01
C VAL A 6 24.83 -29.62 35.64
N ILE A 7 25.44 -30.20 34.61
CA ILE A 7 25.17 -29.82 33.22
C ILE A 7 23.77 -30.34 32.89
N HIS A 8 22.78 -29.45 32.83
CA HIS A 8 21.48 -29.81 32.26
C HIS A 8 21.68 -30.13 30.78
N THR A 9 21.79 -31.42 30.47
CA THR A 9 21.77 -31.98 29.10
C THR A 9 20.32 -32.10 28.60
N GLY A 10 19.50 -31.07 28.83
CA GLY A 10 18.16 -30.97 28.25
C GLY A 10 18.27 -30.34 26.87
N ASN A 11 17.63 -30.92 25.86
CA ASN A 11 17.55 -30.33 24.52
C ASN A 11 16.94 -28.92 24.65
N LEU A 12 17.74 -27.88 24.43
CA LEU A 12 17.36 -26.50 24.76
C LEU A 12 16.24 -25.96 23.85
N ALA A 13 16.02 -26.60 22.71
CA ALA A 13 15.05 -26.16 21.72
C ALA A 13 14.46 -27.37 20.97
N SER A 14 13.21 -27.25 20.52
CA SER A 14 12.64 -28.19 19.56
C SER A 14 12.89 -27.67 18.14
N LEU A 15 13.63 -28.43 17.34
CA LEU A 15 13.74 -28.18 15.90
C LEU A 15 12.56 -28.83 15.20
N ARG A 16 11.76 -28.03 14.49
CA ARG A 16 10.65 -28.55 13.69
C ARG A 16 11.21 -29.28 12.46
N THR A 17 10.72 -30.49 12.21
CA THR A 17 11.06 -31.28 11.02
C THR A 17 10.78 -30.52 9.73
N TYR A 18 11.74 -30.53 8.80
CA TYR A 18 11.55 -30.01 7.44
C TYR A 18 10.70 -30.98 6.61
N ASN A 19 9.66 -30.47 5.96
CA ASN A 19 8.85 -31.21 4.99
C ASN A 19 9.03 -30.61 3.60
N ILE A 20 8.91 -31.43 2.55
CA ILE A 20 8.93 -30.93 1.17
C ILE A 20 7.81 -29.90 1.00
N GLY A 21 8.19 -28.68 0.58
CA GLY A 21 7.28 -27.53 0.44
C GLY A 21 7.42 -26.49 1.54
N ASP A 22 8.07 -26.82 2.66
CA ASP A 22 8.50 -25.81 3.63
C ASP A 22 9.61 -24.93 3.03
N ASP A 23 9.79 -23.73 3.61
CA ASP A 23 10.89 -22.83 3.25
C ASP A 23 12.23 -23.39 3.76
N TRP A 24 13.04 -23.87 2.82
CA TRP A 24 14.34 -24.49 3.12
C TRP A 24 15.32 -23.52 3.77
N GLU A 25 15.34 -22.25 3.37
CA GLU A 25 16.29 -21.27 3.92
C GLU A 25 15.97 -21.01 5.39
N ILE A 26 14.69 -20.81 5.71
CA ILE A 26 14.24 -20.63 7.10
C ILE A 26 14.55 -21.88 7.95
N PHE A 27 14.38 -23.08 7.41
CA PHE A 27 14.74 -24.31 8.12
C PHE A 27 16.26 -24.40 8.37
N ALA A 28 17.08 -24.16 7.35
CA ALA A 28 18.54 -24.23 7.45
C ALA A 28 19.07 -23.23 8.48
N GLU A 29 18.60 -21.98 8.47
CA GLU A 29 18.97 -20.97 9.47
C GLU A 29 18.63 -21.41 10.90
N ARG A 30 17.45 -21.99 11.10
CA ARG A 30 17.02 -22.50 12.41
C ARG A 30 17.82 -23.73 12.85
N LEU A 31 18.15 -24.63 11.93
CA LEU A 31 19.02 -25.77 12.20
C LEU A 31 20.40 -25.31 12.66
N GLU A 32 21.00 -24.31 12.01
CA GLU A 32 22.29 -23.75 12.44
C GLU A 32 22.23 -23.20 13.87
N GLN A 33 21.17 -22.45 14.22
CA GLN A 33 20.99 -21.97 15.59
C GLN A 33 20.78 -23.13 16.57
N TYR A 34 20.04 -24.18 16.19
CA TYR A 34 19.85 -25.37 17.02
C TYR A 34 21.17 -26.10 17.28
N LEU A 35 21.99 -26.32 16.24
CA LEU A 35 23.30 -26.96 16.36
C LEU A 35 24.22 -26.16 17.30
N LYS A 36 24.22 -24.83 17.14
CA LYS A 36 25.00 -23.91 17.99
C LYS A 36 24.53 -23.90 19.44
N ALA A 37 23.22 -23.78 19.67
CA ALA A 37 22.64 -23.70 21.01
C ALA A 37 22.86 -24.99 21.81
N ASN A 38 22.78 -26.15 21.14
CA ASN A 38 22.99 -27.46 21.75
C ASN A 38 24.45 -27.94 21.73
N LYS A 39 25.40 -27.10 21.24
CA LYS A 39 26.84 -27.43 21.14
C LYS A 39 27.07 -28.78 20.46
N VAL A 40 26.42 -28.99 19.31
CA VAL A 40 26.52 -30.25 18.57
C VAL A 40 27.90 -30.33 17.90
N GLU A 41 28.67 -31.36 18.27
CA GLU A 41 29.96 -31.68 17.66
C GLU A 41 29.84 -31.94 16.16
N GLU A 42 30.89 -31.64 15.39
CA GLU A 42 30.89 -31.67 13.93
C GLU A 42 30.45 -33.03 13.37
N GLU A 43 30.91 -34.13 13.97
CA GLU A 43 30.61 -35.50 13.55
C GLU A 43 29.14 -35.88 13.76
N ARG A 44 28.41 -35.12 14.60
CA ARG A 44 26.99 -35.36 14.89
C ARG A 44 26.06 -34.51 14.03
N LYS A 45 26.55 -33.46 13.37
CA LYS A 45 25.71 -32.55 12.59
C LYS A 45 24.96 -33.24 11.46
N VAL A 46 25.62 -34.18 10.77
CA VAL A 46 25.00 -34.99 9.70
C VAL A 46 23.84 -35.82 10.25
N SER A 47 24.02 -36.49 11.39
CA SER A 47 22.98 -37.26 12.05
C SER A 47 21.80 -36.39 12.48
N VAL A 48 22.07 -35.21 13.05
CA VAL A 48 21.02 -34.25 13.41
C VAL A 48 20.24 -33.80 12.17
N LEU A 49 20.92 -33.42 11.08
CA LEU A 49 20.27 -32.99 9.85
C LEU A 49 19.39 -34.10 9.25
N ILE A 50 19.93 -35.32 9.11
CA ILE A 50 19.18 -36.47 8.54
C ILE A 50 17.93 -36.79 9.37
N THR A 51 18.01 -36.70 10.70
CA THR A 51 16.86 -36.94 11.60
C THR A 51 15.90 -35.75 11.70
N SER A 52 16.27 -34.58 11.19
CA SER A 52 15.48 -33.36 11.22
C SER A 52 14.74 -33.06 9.91
N ILE A 53 14.89 -33.91 8.89
CA ILE A 53 14.15 -33.82 7.63
C ILE A 53 13.13 -34.96 7.52
N SER A 54 12.05 -34.77 6.75
CA SER A 54 11.04 -35.80 6.52
C SER A 54 11.60 -36.99 5.73
N GLU A 55 10.89 -38.12 5.75
CA GLU A 55 11.29 -39.31 5.00
C GLU A 55 11.39 -39.04 3.49
N GLU A 56 10.48 -38.22 2.94
CA GLU A 56 10.47 -37.84 1.52
C GLU A 56 11.69 -36.97 1.16
N ALA A 57 12.04 -36.02 2.03
CA ALA A 57 13.25 -35.20 1.87
C ALA A 57 14.51 -36.08 1.96
N TYR A 58 14.55 -37.04 2.87
CA TYR A 58 15.66 -37.98 3.00
C TYR A 58 15.78 -38.92 1.79
N LYS A 59 14.66 -39.43 1.24
CA LYS A 59 14.67 -40.21 -0.02
C LYS A 59 15.30 -39.42 -1.16
N THR A 60 14.97 -38.14 -1.26
CA THR A 60 15.56 -37.23 -2.25
C THR A 60 17.06 -37.07 -2.02
N LEU A 61 17.49 -36.79 -0.79
CA LEU A 61 18.91 -36.70 -0.43
C LEU A 61 19.67 -37.99 -0.75
N LYS A 62 19.10 -39.15 -0.42
CA LYS A 62 19.70 -40.47 -0.69
C LYS A 62 19.95 -40.65 -2.19
N ASN A 63 18.99 -40.28 -3.04
CA ASN A 63 19.15 -40.35 -4.49
C ASN A 63 20.23 -39.38 -5.00
N LEU A 64 20.36 -38.19 -4.39
CA LEU A 64 21.40 -37.21 -4.74
C LEU A 64 22.82 -37.64 -4.30
N CYS A 65 22.92 -38.51 -3.30
CA CYS A 65 24.20 -38.98 -2.77
C CYS A 65 24.74 -40.25 -3.44
N ASP A 66 23.91 -40.95 -4.23
CA ASP A 66 24.27 -42.20 -4.91
C ASP A 66 25.60 -42.06 -5.69
N PRO A 67 26.54 -43.04 -5.58
CA PRO A 67 26.41 -44.36 -4.93
C PRO A 67 26.75 -44.38 -3.42
N VAL A 68 26.95 -43.24 -2.78
CA VAL A 68 27.44 -43.14 -1.39
C VAL A 68 26.31 -42.85 -0.39
N LYS A 69 26.44 -43.38 0.84
CA LYS A 69 25.60 -43.10 2.01
C LYS A 69 25.45 -41.59 2.27
N PRO A 70 24.28 -40.94 2.49
CA PRO A 70 24.28 -39.56 2.98
C PRO A 70 25.13 -39.35 4.24
N TYR A 71 25.13 -40.31 5.17
CA TYR A 71 25.93 -40.21 6.41
C TYR A 71 27.45 -40.30 6.20
N GLU A 72 27.91 -40.65 5.00
CA GLU A 72 29.34 -40.76 4.65
C GLU A 72 29.86 -39.46 4.01
N LYS A 73 28.99 -38.47 3.76
CA LYS A 73 29.36 -37.14 3.26
C LYS A 73 29.56 -36.15 4.41
N SER A 74 30.31 -35.09 4.15
CA SER A 74 30.44 -33.98 5.09
C SER A 74 29.12 -33.22 5.25
N TYR A 75 28.92 -32.59 6.41
CA TYR A 75 27.76 -31.75 6.64
C TYR A 75 27.62 -30.65 5.57
N ALA A 76 28.73 -29.99 5.23
CA ALA A 76 28.76 -28.95 4.21
C ALA A 76 28.31 -29.46 2.82
N ASP A 77 28.72 -30.67 2.42
CA ASP A 77 28.31 -31.25 1.15
C ASP A 77 26.82 -31.59 1.13
N ILE A 78 26.27 -32.12 2.23
CA ILE A 78 24.85 -32.43 2.35
C ILE A 78 24.02 -31.15 2.28
N VAL A 79 24.40 -30.12 3.04
CA VAL A 79 23.70 -28.81 3.01
C VAL A 79 23.72 -28.26 1.59
N LYS A 80 24.86 -28.30 0.89
CA LYS A 80 24.96 -27.84 -0.50
C LYS A 80 24.05 -28.61 -1.46
N LEU A 81 23.93 -29.93 -1.30
CA LEU A 81 23.00 -30.75 -2.11
C LEU A 81 21.55 -30.36 -1.85
N LEU A 82 21.18 -30.19 -0.58
CA LEU A 82 19.82 -29.81 -0.17
C LEU A 82 19.48 -28.37 -0.58
N ASP A 83 20.42 -27.43 -0.47
CA ASP A 83 20.30 -26.07 -1.00
C ASP A 83 19.96 -26.11 -2.48
N ASN A 84 20.75 -26.83 -3.29
CA ASN A 84 20.51 -26.89 -4.74
C ASN A 84 19.16 -27.51 -5.12
N GLN A 85 18.62 -28.39 -4.28
CA GLN A 85 17.38 -29.12 -4.51
C GLN A 85 16.15 -28.38 -4.01
N PHE A 86 16.20 -27.82 -2.80
CA PHE A 86 15.05 -27.31 -2.06
C PHE A 86 15.04 -25.79 -1.92
N LYS A 87 16.17 -25.10 -2.08
CA LYS A 87 16.16 -23.64 -2.17
C LYS A 87 15.40 -23.25 -3.42
N THR A 88 14.39 -22.38 -3.25
CA THR A 88 13.65 -21.86 -4.39
C THR A 88 14.63 -21.16 -5.32
N LYS A 89 14.75 -21.65 -6.57
CA LYS A 89 15.59 -21.00 -7.57
C LYS A 89 14.92 -19.69 -7.98
N ILE A 90 15.33 -18.60 -7.36
CA ILE A 90 14.86 -17.27 -7.68
C ILE A 90 15.71 -16.71 -8.82
N SER A 91 15.07 -16.33 -9.93
CA SER A 91 15.76 -15.53 -10.95
C SER A 91 15.93 -14.10 -10.44
N ILE A 92 17.13 -13.77 -9.98
CA ILE A 92 17.47 -12.43 -9.47
C ILE A 92 17.21 -11.35 -10.52
N PHE A 93 17.55 -11.60 -11.79
CA PHE A 93 17.19 -10.69 -12.87
C PHE A 93 15.69 -10.49 -13.00
N ARG A 94 14.88 -11.55 -12.85
CA ARG A 94 13.42 -11.41 -12.88
C ARG A 94 12.91 -10.58 -11.71
N ARG A 95 13.45 -10.78 -10.49
CA ARG A 95 13.10 -9.98 -9.31
C ARG A 95 13.47 -8.52 -9.49
N ARG A 96 14.66 -8.24 -10.04
CA ARG A 96 15.10 -6.88 -10.37
C ARG A 96 14.20 -6.22 -11.41
N VAL A 97 13.81 -6.93 -12.47
CA VAL A 97 12.80 -6.44 -13.43
C VAL A 97 11.48 -6.13 -12.74
N THR A 98 11.00 -6.99 -11.84
CA THR A 98 9.79 -6.73 -11.04
C THR A 98 9.95 -5.49 -10.16
N PHE A 99 11.09 -5.35 -9.50
CA PHE A 99 11.44 -4.17 -8.69
C PHE A 99 11.45 -2.90 -9.54
N ASP A 100 12.09 -2.90 -10.71
CA ASP A 100 12.21 -1.75 -11.60
C ASP A 100 10.86 -1.32 -12.19
N LEU A 101 9.97 -2.28 -12.47
CA LEU A 101 8.61 -2.02 -12.95
C LEU A 101 7.62 -1.64 -11.84
N LEU A 102 7.94 -1.92 -10.56
CA LEU A 102 7.05 -1.66 -9.43
C LEU A 102 6.66 -0.17 -9.36
N ARG A 103 5.37 0.12 -9.13
CA ARG A 103 4.82 1.48 -8.94
C ARG A 103 3.74 1.46 -7.86
N GLN A 104 3.52 2.61 -7.22
CA GLN A 104 2.49 2.81 -6.22
C GLN A 104 1.11 2.71 -6.88
N GLY A 105 0.28 1.79 -6.37
CA GLY A 105 -1.14 1.66 -6.71
C GLY A 105 -2.01 2.47 -5.75
N ALA A 106 -3.23 2.01 -5.46
CA ALA A 106 -4.18 2.70 -4.58
C ALA A 106 -3.78 2.72 -3.09
N GLU A 107 -2.71 2.00 -2.74
CA GLU A 107 -2.19 1.93 -1.38
C GLU A 107 -1.67 3.27 -0.84
N SER A 108 -1.70 3.39 0.50
CA SER A 108 -1.10 4.50 1.26
C SER A 108 0.42 4.55 1.12
N ILE A 109 1.04 5.64 1.56
CA ILE A 109 2.51 5.78 1.53
C ILE A 109 3.21 4.70 2.35
N ASN A 110 2.68 4.35 3.52
CA ASN A 110 3.27 3.31 4.37
C ASN A 110 3.17 1.91 3.73
N GLU A 111 2.02 1.56 3.19
CA GLU A 111 1.83 0.29 2.47
C GLU A 111 2.73 0.22 1.24
N TRP A 112 2.87 1.33 0.51
CA TRP A 112 3.81 1.45 -0.59
C TRP A 112 5.25 1.19 -0.15
N PHE A 113 5.70 1.83 0.92
CA PHE A 113 7.05 1.65 1.45
C PHE A 113 7.33 0.19 1.85
N VAL A 114 6.40 -0.44 2.57
CA VAL A 114 6.51 -1.87 2.95
C VAL A 114 6.60 -2.76 1.71
N LYS A 115 5.79 -2.48 0.69
CA LYS A 115 5.81 -3.22 -0.59
C LYS A 115 7.16 -3.09 -1.31
N VAL A 116 7.74 -1.90 -1.35
CA VAL A 116 9.08 -1.67 -1.92
C VAL A 116 10.13 -2.48 -1.17
N LYS A 117 10.17 -2.40 0.17
CA LYS A 117 11.14 -3.17 0.97
C LYS A 117 10.99 -4.68 0.77
N LYS A 118 9.74 -5.17 0.72
CA LYS A 118 9.45 -6.58 0.49
C LYS A 118 10.01 -7.07 -0.85
N VAL A 119 9.78 -6.33 -1.94
CA VAL A 119 10.28 -6.74 -3.26
C VAL A 119 11.80 -6.58 -3.37
N ALA A 120 12.39 -5.58 -2.70
CA ALA A 120 13.83 -5.37 -2.68
C ALA A 120 14.60 -6.50 -2.00
N ALA A 121 14.00 -7.17 -1.00
CA ALA A 121 14.63 -8.28 -0.27
C ALA A 121 15.04 -9.42 -1.19
N ASP A 122 14.24 -9.72 -2.22
CA ASP A 122 14.50 -10.79 -3.19
C ASP A 122 15.50 -10.40 -4.30
N CYS A 123 16.03 -9.17 -4.30
CA CYS A 123 16.79 -8.63 -5.44
C CYS A 123 18.32 -8.73 -5.29
N GLU A 124 18.82 -9.21 -4.14
CA GLU A 124 20.25 -9.32 -3.83
C GLU A 124 21.02 -8.03 -4.15
N PHE A 125 20.55 -6.88 -3.65
CA PHE A 125 21.22 -5.60 -3.86
C PHE A 125 22.48 -5.41 -2.99
N GLY A 126 22.68 -6.25 -1.98
CA GLY A 126 23.84 -6.17 -1.07
C GLY A 126 23.92 -4.81 -0.38
N THR A 127 25.10 -4.21 -0.36
CA THR A 127 25.37 -2.91 0.27
C THR A 127 24.56 -1.75 -0.35
N SER A 128 24.09 -1.91 -1.58
CA SER A 128 23.29 -0.90 -2.29
C SER A 128 21.80 -0.95 -1.95
N LEU A 129 21.35 -1.89 -1.11
CA LEU A 129 19.92 -2.10 -0.79
C LEU A 129 19.22 -0.82 -0.34
N THR A 130 19.81 -0.09 0.61
CA THR A 130 19.20 1.13 1.17
C THR A 130 19.04 2.22 0.11
N GLU A 131 20.04 2.41 -0.74
CA GLU A 131 20.01 3.39 -1.82
C GLU A 131 18.97 3.01 -2.88
N ARG A 132 18.94 1.74 -3.30
CA ARG A 132 17.95 1.23 -4.26
C ARG A 132 16.53 1.37 -3.74
N VAL A 133 16.29 1.04 -2.47
CA VAL A 133 14.97 1.20 -1.84
C VAL A 133 14.59 2.68 -1.79
N LYS A 134 15.53 3.57 -1.46
CA LYS A 134 15.29 5.02 -1.44
C LYS A 134 14.86 5.56 -2.80
N ASP A 135 15.65 5.30 -3.82
CA ASP A 135 15.37 5.78 -5.18
C ASP A 135 14.05 5.20 -5.69
N LYS A 136 13.83 3.90 -5.43
CA LYS A 136 12.60 3.22 -5.83
C LYS A 136 11.37 3.75 -5.11
N PHE A 137 11.49 4.02 -3.81
CA PHE A 137 10.41 4.60 -3.01
C PHE A 137 9.94 5.90 -3.63
N VAL A 138 10.86 6.82 -3.97
CA VAL A 138 10.53 8.13 -4.55
C VAL A 138 10.03 7.99 -6.00
N VAL A 139 10.82 7.39 -6.89
CA VAL A 139 10.50 7.31 -8.33
C VAL A 139 9.26 6.45 -8.61
N GLY A 140 8.92 5.54 -7.70
CA GLY A 140 7.74 4.69 -7.82
C GLY A 140 6.45 5.30 -7.27
N LEU A 141 6.48 6.47 -6.62
CA LEU A 141 5.28 7.16 -6.14
C LEU A 141 4.34 7.53 -7.29
N LYS A 142 3.05 7.65 -6.95
CA LYS A 142 2.07 8.22 -7.86
C LYS A 142 2.39 9.70 -8.16
N PRO A 143 2.19 10.15 -9.41
CA PRO A 143 2.26 11.57 -9.72
C PRO A 143 1.34 12.40 -8.84
N GLY A 144 1.84 13.51 -8.31
CA GLY A 144 1.09 14.48 -7.52
C GLY A 144 1.85 15.02 -6.32
N ARG A 145 1.12 15.72 -5.45
CA ARG A 145 1.68 16.59 -4.39
C ARG A 145 2.67 15.93 -3.42
N VAL A 146 2.62 14.62 -3.23
CA VAL A 146 3.58 13.90 -2.38
C VAL A 146 4.90 13.71 -3.12
N LEU A 147 4.86 13.20 -4.36
CA LEU A 147 6.05 13.07 -5.21
C LEU A 147 6.70 14.44 -5.44
N ASP A 148 5.91 15.46 -5.78
CA ASP A 148 6.43 16.81 -6.01
C ASP A 148 7.21 17.33 -4.79
N ARG A 149 6.65 17.15 -3.59
CA ARG A 149 7.28 17.55 -2.33
C ARG A 149 8.61 16.82 -2.09
N LEU A 150 8.70 15.53 -2.41
CA LEU A 150 9.95 14.78 -2.25
C LEU A 150 11.00 15.18 -3.29
N CYS A 151 10.59 15.52 -4.51
CA CYS A 151 11.50 15.98 -5.57
C CYS A 151 12.12 17.36 -5.29
N GLU A 152 11.56 18.13 -4.35
CA GLU A 152 12.15 19.39 -3.85
C GLU A 152 13.32 19.14 -2.88
N GLU A 153 13.47 17.93 -2.34
CA GLU A 153 14.50 17.60 -1.37
C GLU A 153 15.85 17.25 -2.01
N LYS A 154 16.92 17.38 -1.21
CA LYS A 154 18.27 17.00 -1.64
C LYS A 154 18.44 15.48 -1.67
N PRO A 155 19.22 14.92 -2.62
CA PRO A 155 19.50 13.47 -2.69
C PRO A 155 20.18 12.89 -1.44
N SER A 156 20.85 13.74 -0.65
CA SER A 156 21.53 13.38 0.60
C SER A 156 20.57 13.05 1.75
N ARG A 157 19.27 13.31 1.60
CA ARG A 157 18.27 12.95 2.60
C ARG A 157 18.23 11.44 2.83
N GLU A 158 18.05 11.07 4.09
CA GLU A 158 17.96 9.66 4.44
C GLU A 158 16.58 9.09 4.08
N LEU A 159 16.52 7.78 3.86
CA LEU A 159 15.31 7.07 3.48
C LEU A 159 14.17 7.29 4.49
N GLN A 160 14.49 7.26 5.79
CA GLN A 160 13.49 7.43 6.84
C GLN A 160 12.92 8.85 6.85
N GLU A 161 13.77 9.86 6.69
CA GLU A 161 13.31 11.26 6.60
C GLU A 161 12.35 11.47 5.42
N LEU A 162 12.66 10.87 4.25
CA LEU A 162 11.79 10.94 3.07
C LEU A 162 10.43 10.26 3.30
N LEU A 163 10.42 9.13 4.01
CA LEU A 163 9.17 8.46 4.39
C LEU A 163 8.32 9.34 5.30
N ASP A 164 8.91 9.91 6.36
CA ASP A 164 8.20 10.73 7.33
C ASP A 164 7.59 11.98 6.65
N MET A 165 8.35 12.62 5.77
CA MET A 165 7.86 13.75 4.96
C MET A 165 6.69 13.35 4.05
N ALA A 166 6.78 12.19 3.40
CA ALA A 166 5.74 11.70 2.51
C ALA A 166 4.44 11.39 3.26
N VAL A 167 4.54 10.72 4.42
CA VAL A 167 3.40 10.39 5.28
C VAL A 167 2.75 11.68 5.82
N ALA A 168 3.54 12.64 6.31
CA ALA A 168 3.01 13.91 6.78
C ALA A 168 2.28 14.67 5.66
N LYS A 169 2.82 14.65 4.43
CA LYS A 169 2.18 15.28 3.27
C LYS A 169 0.89 14.56 2.87
N GLU A 170 0.86 13.23 2.91
CA GLU A 170 -0.34 12.44 2.66
C GLU A 170 -1.46 12.78 3.66
N ALA A 171 -1.13 12.85 4.96
CA ALA A 171 -2.06 13.24 6.01
C ALA A 171 -2.62 14.66 5.79
N ALA A 172 -1.76 15.64 5.55
CA ALA A 172 -2.18 17.03 5.29
C ALA A 172 -3.11 17.15 4.07
N ILE A 173 -2.86 16.36 3.02
CA ILE A 173 -3.72 16.30 1.82
C ILE A 173 -5.09 15.73 2.16
N LYS A 174 -5.14 14.66 2.97
CA LYS A 174 -6.38 14.02 3.39
C LYS A 174 -7.23 14.96 4.25
N GLU A 175 -6.63 15.57 5.27
CA GLU A 175 -7.29 16.52 6.16
C GLU A 175 -7.82 17.75 5.40
N SER A 176 -7.02 18.30 4.47
CA SER A 176 -7.45 19.43 3.65
C SER A 176 -8.71 19.10 2.81
N ARG A 177 -8.79 17.87 2.27
CA ARG A 177 -9.97 17.41 1.52
C ARG A 177 -11.18 17.25 2.43
N GLU A 178 -11.00 16.71 3.63
CA GLU A 178 -12.08 16.55 4.61
C GLU A 178 -12.66 17.90 5.04
N VAL A 179 -11.80 18.90 5.28
CA VAL A 179 -12.22 20.27 5.58
C VAL A 179 -13.00 20.90 4.42
N GLU A 180 -12.57 20.69 3.17
CA GLU A 180 -13.26 21.20 1.99
C GLU A 180 -14.66 20.57 1.80
N VAL A 181 -14.77 19.25 1.99
CA VAL A 181 -16.06 18.54 1.95
C VAL A 181 -16.99 19.00 3.08
N ASN A 182 -16.46 19.18 4.29
CA ASN A 182 -17.25 19.64 5.44
C ASN A 182 -17.77 21.08 5.26
N LYS A 183 -16.97 21.97 4.65
CA LYS A 183 -17.44 23.32 4.27
C LYS A 183 -18.62 23.22 3.29
N LEU A 184 -18.50 22.43 2.23
CA LEU A 184 -19.57 22.24 1.24
C LEU A 184 -20.86 21.66 1.84
N ASN A 185 -20.75 20.76 2.82
CA ASN A 185 -21.89 20.18 3.52
C ASN A 185 -22.52 21.14 4.53
N SER A 186 -21.73 21.96 5.21
CA SER A 186 -22.23 22.98 6.15
C SER A 186 -23.08 24.06 5.45
N PHE A 187 -22.73 24.43 4.21
CA PHE A 187 -23.57 25.32 3.37
C PHE A 187 -24.90 24.69 2.90
N ARG A 188 -25.08 23.37 3.04
CA ARG A 188 -26.34 22.67 2.68
C ARG A 188 -27.23 22.32 3.88
N GLY A 189 -26.74 22.55 5.12
CA GLY A 189 -27.37 22.10 6.36
C GLY A 189 -28.18 23.15 7.12
N VAL A 190 -28.21 24.42 6.73
CA VAL A 190 -28.99 25.45 7.43
C VAL A 190 -30.46 25.42 6.97
N LYS A 191 -31.21 24.42 7.44
CA LYS A 191 -32.67 24.54 7.53
C LYS A 191 -32.97 25.57 8.61
N LYS A 192 -33.32 26.80 8.23
CA LYS A 192 -34.04 27.72 9.12
C LYS A 192 -35.39 27.06 9.45
N THR A 193 -35.53 26.52 10.65
CA THR A 193 -36.83 26.21 11.23
C THR A 193 -37.51 27.55 11.54
N ASN A 194 -38.54 27.89 10.77
CA ASN A 194 -39.47 28.95 11.17
C ASN A 194 -40.31 28.41 12.35
N PRO A 195 -40.38 29.10 13.50
CA PRO A 195 -41.48 28.91 14.42
C PRO A 195 -42.67 29.77 13.95
N GLY A 196 -43.82 29.12 13.77
CA GLY A 196 -45.12 29.75 14.00
C GLY A 196 -45.85 30.33 12.78
N THR A 197 -46.91 29.63 12.38
CA THR A 197 -48.19 30.24 12.04
C THR A 197 -49.23 29.58 12.95
N SER A 198 -49.85 30.30 13.87
CA SER A 198 -51.19 30.82 13.61
C SER A 198 -51.56 32.07 14.46
N SER A 199 -52.11 33.06 13.74
CA SER A 199 -53.20 33.98 14.10
C SER A 199 -53.15 34.77 15.42
N SER A 200 -52.90 36.09 15.31
CA SER A 200 -53.96 37.10 15.21
C SER A 200 -53.42 38.54 15.18
N LYS A 201 -53.86 39.28 14.15
CA LYS A 201 -54.05 40.74 14.00
C LYS A 201 -53.28 41.70 14.95
N LYS A 202 -52.47 42.60 14.36
CA LYS A 202 -52.81 44.02 14.10
C LYS A 202 -51.58 44.84 13.67
N ASP A 203 -51.70 45.39 12.48
CA ASP A 203 -51.40 46.76 12.04
C ASP A 203 -50.07 47.49 12.36
N VAL A 204 -49.29 47.64 11.27
CA VAL A 204 -48.84 48.90 10.65
C VAL A 204 -47.65 49.71 11.24
N LYS A 205 -46.56 49.64 10.45
CA LYS A 205 -45.55 50.64 10.01
C LYS A 205 -44.29 50.99 10.84
N VAL A 206 -43.19 50.45 10.29
CA VAL A 206 -41.78 50.87 10.27
C VAL A 206 -41.65 52.17 9.45
N ARG A 207 -41.09 53.27 9.98
CA ARG A 207 -39.70 53.78 9.92
C ARG A 207 -39.06 53.85 8.51
N GLU A 208 -38.67 55.07 8.15
CA GLU A 208 -37.86 55.45 6.99
C GLU A 208 -36.34 55.37 7.26
N ASP A 209 -35.61 55.45 6.15
CA ASP A 209 -34.18 55.71 5.95
C ASP A 209 -33.18 54.62 6.34
N GLY A 210 -32.22 54.22 5.50
CA GLY A 210 -31.86 54.65 4.16
C GLY A 210 -30.54 53.99 3.72
N GLN A 211 -30.42 53.80 2.41
CA GLN A 211 -29.20 53.80 1.58
C GLN A 211 -28.26 52.56 1.51
N ASN A 212 -28.34 51.95 0.32
CA ASN A 212 -27.28 51.56 -0.62
C ASN A 212 -26.25 50.46 -0.28
N LYS A 213 -26.30 49.34 -1.05
CA LYS A 213 -25.33 49.01 -2.14
C LYS A 213 -25.65 47.69 -2.87
N THR A 214 -26.05 47.84 -4.14
CA THR A 214 -25.87 46.98 -5.35
C THR A 214 -25.53 45.48 -5.20
N HIS A 215 -26.52 44.63 -5.53
CA HIS A 215 -26.41 43.20 -5.86
C HIS A 215 -26.02 42.98 -7.34
N GLN A 216 -25.00 42.16 -7.62
CA GLN A 216 -24.90 41.45 -8.91
C GLN A 216 -25.37 40.00 -8.70
N GLU A 217 -26.65 39.76 -8.95
CA GLU A 217 -27.26 38.43 -8.95
C GLU A 217 -26.92 37.68 -10.25
N LYS A 218 -26.23 36.54 -10.14
CA LYS A 218 -26.11 35.60 -11.26
C LYS A 218 -27.49 34.98 -11.54
N GLN A 219 -28.18 35.50 -12.56
CA GLN A 219 -29.42 34.92 -13.06
C GLN A 219 -29.22 33.47 -13.52
N VAL A 220 -29.98 32.54 -12.92
CA VAL A 220 -30.01 31.13 -13.31
C VAL A 220 -30.55 31.01 -14.74
N ARG A 221 -29.75 30.47 -15.66
CA ARG A 221 -30.12 30.25 -17.07
C ARG A 221 -30.81 28.90 -17.24
N CYS A 222 -31.87 28.85 -18.04
CA CYS A 222 -32.65 27.64 -18.31
C CYS A 222 -31.82 26.54 -18.98
N TYR A 223 -31.95 25.29 -18.55
CA TYR A 223 -31.19 24.13 -19.03
C TYR A 223 -31.58 23.76 -20.47
N HIS A 224 -32.81 24.06 -20.86
CA HIS A 224 -33.33 23.70 -22.18
C HIS A 224 -32.92 24.69 -23.28
N CYS A 225 -32.66 25.97 -22.94
CA CYS A 225 -32.41 27.03 -23.92
C CYS A 225 -31.37 28.09 -23.52
N SER A 226 -30.76 27.95 -22.35
CA SER A 226 -29.76 28.85 -21.77
C SER A 226 -30.19 30.31 -21.60
N LYS A 227 -31.50 30.60 -21.66
CA LYS A 227 -32.08 31.93 -21.39
C LYS A 227 -32.66 32.01 -19.97
N GLY A 228 -32.63 33.19 -19.37
CA GLY A 228 -33.37 33.49 -18.13
C GLY A 228 -34.86 33.73 -18.40
N ASN A 229 -35.59 34.21 -17.39
CA ASN A 229 -36.98 34.70 -17.47
C ASN A 229 -38.13 33.68 -17.58
N HIS A 230 -37.90 32.40 -17.30
CA HIS A 230 -38.98 31.42 -17.16
C HIS A 230 -38.51 30.20 -16.36
N ASP A 231 -39.45 29.41 -15.82
CA ASP A 231 -39.15 28.14 -15.18
C ASP A 231 -38.82 27.05 -16.23
N PHE A 232 -37.93 26.13 -15.88
CA PHE A 232 -37.52 25.02 -16.75
C PHE A 232 -38.73 24.19 -17.21
N LYS A 233 -39.76 24.07 -16.36
CA LYS A 233 -40.96 23.29 -16.67
C LYS A 233 -41.83 23.92 -17.76
N THR A 234 -41.80 25.25 -17.89
CA THR A 234 -42.60 26.01 -18.87
C THR A 234 -41.81 26.36 -20.14
N CYS A 235 -40.55 25.92 -20.23
CA CYS A 235 -39.72 26.20 -21.39
C CYS A 235 -40.29 25.56 -22.67
N LYS A 236 -40.53 26.40 -23.69
CA LYS A 236 -40.96 25.97 -25.04
C LYS A 236 -40.06 24.89 -25.64
N PHE A 237 -38.77 24.90 -25.30
CA PHE A 237 -37.77 23.99 -25.86
C PHE A 237 -37.58 22.69 -25.06
N LYS A 238 -38.35 22.46 -23.98
CA LYS A 238 -38.31 21.24 -23.16
C LYS A 238 -38.57 19.95 -23.96
N LYS A 239 -39.28 20.04 -25.09
CA LYS A 239 -39.61 18.90 -25.96
C LYS A 239 -38.80 18.88 -27.26
N TYR A 240 -37.88 19.82 -27.46
CA TYR A 240 -37.12 19.98 -28.71
C TYR A 240 -35.95 18.98 -28.78
N THR A 241 -35.64 18.46 -29.97
CA THR A 241 -34.52 17.54 -30.18
C THR A 241 -33.29 18.33 -30.61
N CYS A 242 -32.19 18.16 -29.88
CA CYS A 242 -30.96 18.89 -30.13
C CYS A 242 -30.29 18.41 -31.43
N SER A 243 -30.01 19.33 -32.36
CA SER A 243 -29.35 18.98 -33.63
C SER A 243 -27.88 18.53 -33.48
N LYS A 244 -27.22 18.85 -32.36
CA LYS A 244 -25.82 18.45 -32.09
C LYS A 244 -25.69 17.04 -31.50
N CYS A 245 -26.53 16.69 -30.53
CA CYS A 245 -26.42 15.39 -29.84
C CYS A 245 -27.61 14.44 -30.07
N GLN A 246 -28.59 14.87 -30.87
CA GLN A 246 -29.81 14.13 -31.21
C GLN A 246 -30.66 13.69 -30.01
N LYS A 247 -30.41 14.24 -28.81
CA LYS A 247 -31.20 13.98 -27.61
C LYS A 247 -32.32 15.00 -27.44
N ARG A 248 -33.48 14.54 -26.97
CA ARG A 248 -34.65 15.36 -26.68
C ARG A 248 -34.47 16.10 -25.36
N GLY A 249 -34.88 17.37 -25.34
CA GLY A 249 -34.94 18.20 -24.14
C GLY A 249 -33.98 19.37 -24.10
N HIS A 250 -33.41 19.84 -25.22
CA HIS A 250 -32.69 21.11 -25.29
C HIS A 250 -32.41 21.51 -26.74
N ILE A 251 -32.04 22.77 -26.96
CA ILE A 251 -31.55 23.26 -28.27
C ILE A 251 -30.02 23.13 -28.36
N ALA A 252 -29.48 23.16 -29.60
CA ALA A 252 -28.04 23.07 -29.86
C ALA A 252 -27.19 24.09 -29.11
N ALA A 253 -27.71 25.30 -28.86
CA ALA A 253 -27.02 26.35 -28.10
C ALA A 253 -26.86 26.03 -26.61
N ALA A 254 -27.72 25.17 -26.06
CA ALA A 254 -27.68 24.72 -24.66
C ALA A 254 -27.04 23.33 -24.51
N CYS A 255 -26.49 22.77 -25.59
CA CYS A 255 -25.90 21.44 -25.60
C CYS A 255 -24.47 21.46 -25.06
N ASN A 256 -24.18 20.63 -24.06
CA ASN A 256 -22.86 20.53 -23.42
C ASN A 256 -22.00 19.38 -23.99
N LYS A 257 -22.25 19.00 -25.24
CA LYS A 257 -21.40 18.06 -25.99
C LYS A 257 -20.75 18.84 -27.15
N TYR A 258 -19.42 18.78 -27.22
CA TYR A 258 -18.60 19.32 -28.30
C TYR A 258 -18.70 18.44 -29.54
#